data_AF-A0A1I3ZA57-F1
#
_entry.id   AF-A0A1I3ZA57-F1
#
_cell.length_a   1.000
_cell.length_b   1.000
_cell.length_c   1.000
_cell.angle_alpha   90.00
_cell.angle_beta   90.00
_cell.angle_gamma   90.00
#
_symmetry.space_group_name_H-M   'P 1'
#
loop_
_entity.id
_entity.type
_entity.pdbx_description
1 polymer ?
#
loop_
_entity_poly.entity_id
_entity_poly.type
_entity_poly.pdbx_seq_one_letter_code
_entity_poly.pdbx_strand_id
1 'polypeptide(L)'
;MKKNIIISVSVCLLLMLTGCIQGLDNYDAPNGGIKGLILDEETNNPIPLPVQGSTGVIVKMYEQNTNAKQSVDFYAKYDGSYENSKIFNTEYKVVVDGPFVEPCEGTIKVNGATSFDLRATPFSRIEASANYSEGIITIQYEVKPTNNSFTVDNVFGYWNFAPGVDDGAANYAKKVTTKDSKGQISFDLKNDNAFKSNEYKIISNGNKIYVRIGAAIKGKINYSTIIAVQL
;
A
#
# COMPACT_ATOMS: atom_id res chain seq x y z
N MET A 1 66.06 -14.25 -17.48
CA MET A 1 64.96 -13.27 -17.31
C MET A 1 63.59 -13.80 -17.75
N LYS A 2 63.42 -14.38 -18.95
CA LYS A 2 62.12 -14.94 -19.42
C LYS A 2 61.51 -16.05 -18.52
N LYS A 3 62.34 -16.93 -17.95
CA LYS A 3 61.89 -18.05 -17.10
C LYS A 3 61.27 -17.59 -15.76
N ASN A 4 61.77 -16.48 -15.20
CA ASN A 4 61.27 -15.94 -13.93
C ASN A 4 59.94 -15.16 -14.11
N ILE A 5 59.72 -14.58 -15.29
CA ILE A 5 58.44 -13.92 -15.64
C ILE A 5 57.34 -14.97 -15.84
N ILE A 6 57.64 -16.10 -16.48
CA ILE A 6 56.67 -17.19 -16.68
C ILE A 6 56.24 -17.78 -15.34
N ILE A 7 57.17 -17.98 -14.40
CA ILE A 7 56.87 -18.46 -13.05
C ILE A 7 56.01 -17.44 -12.28
N SER A 8 56.33 -16.14 -12.39
CA SER A 8 55.55 -15.08 -11.73
C SER A 8 54.13 -14.94 -12.29
N VAL A 9 53.94 -15.11 -13.61
CA VAL A 9 52.62 -15.05 -14.26
C VAL A 9 51.79 -16.30 -13.94
N SER A 10 52.41 -17.49 -13.89
CA SER A 10 51.72 -18.72 -13.48
C SER A 10 51.27 -18.70 -12.01
N VAL A 11 52.07 -18.13 -11.11
CA VAL A 11 51.69 -17.96 -9.69
C VAL A 11 50.54 -16.96 -9.54
N CYS A 12 50.53 -15.85 -10.28
CA CYS A 12 49.39 -14.93 -10.31
C CYS A 12 48.11 -15.56 -10.86
N LEU A 13 48.21 -16.42 -11.89
CA LEU A 13 47.04 -17.09 -12.48
C LEU A 13 46.44 -18.16 -11.53
N LEU A 14 47.28 -18.84 -10.75
CA LEU A 14 46.85 -19.78 -9.70
C LEU A 14 46.16 -19.09 -8.52
N LEU A 15 46.59 -17.87 -8.15
CA LEU A 15 45.96 -17.07 -7.09
C LEU A 15 44.62 -16.45 -7.53
N MET A 16 44.37 -16.30 -8.84
CA MET A 16 43.08 -15.81 -9.36
C MET A 16 41.99 -16.90 -9.40
N LEU A 17 42.35 -18.17 -9.27
CA LEU A 17 41.42 -19.30 -9.27
C LEU A 17 40.86 -19.64 -7.87
N THR A 18 41.48 -19.14 -6.80
CA THR A 18 41.00 -19.32 -5.42
C THR A 18 40.04 -18.24 -4.95
N GLY A 19 39.84 -17.17 -5.74
CA GLY A 19 38.97 -16.05 -5.39
C GLY A 19 37.47 -16.28 -5.67
N CYS A 20 37.12 -17.37 -6.37
CA CYS A 20 35.77 -17.55 -6.91
C CYS A 20 35.02 -18.78 -6.39
N ILE A 21 35.52 -19.50 -5.39
CA ILE A 21 34.74 -20.62 -4.83
C ILE A 21 34.87 -20.69 -3.31
N GLN A 22 33.69 -20.66 -2.66
CA GLN A 22 33.35 -21.16 -1.32
C GLN A 22 33.53 -20.21 -0.13
N GLY A 23 32.40 -19.71 0.39
CA GLY A 23 32.20 -19.67 1.84
C GLY A 23 31.36 -18.54 2.43
N LEU A 24 31.16 -17.41 1.74
CA LEU A 24 30.46 -16.26 2.33
C LEU A 24 29.00 -16.07 1.90
N ASP A 25 28.55 -16.73 0.83
CA ASP A 25 27.17 -16.69 0.35
C ASP A 25 26.58 -18.11 0.38
N ASN A 26 26.35 -18.62 1.61
CA ASN A 26 25.95 -20.00 1.88
C ASN A 26 24.48 -20.15 2.30
N TYR A 27 23.67 -19.09 2.13
CA TYR A 27 22.24 -19.18 2.40
C TYR A 27 21.50 -19.51 1.12
N ASP A 28 20.63 -20.51 1.19
CA ASP A 28 19.65 -20.76 0.14
C ASP A 28 18.84 -19.48 -0.10
N ALA A 29 18.48 -19.22 -1.36
CA ALA A 29 17.63 -18.09 -1.69
C ALA A 29 16.31 -18.16 -0.89
N PRO A 30 15.76 -17.01 -0.46
CA PRO A 30 14.47 -16.97 0.23
C PRO A 30 13.40 -17.72 -0.57
N ASN A 31 12.80 -18.73 0.04
CA ASN A 31 11.76 -19.58 -0.57
C ASN A 31 10.46 -19.61 0.25
N GLY A 32 10.35 -18.74 1.26
CA GLY A 32 9.15 -18.48 2.03
C GLY A 32 8.32 -17.34 1.43
N GLY A 33 7.06 -17.26 1.83
CA GLY A 33 6.18 -16.18 1.45
C GLY A 33 5.09 -15.95 2.49
N ILE A 34 4.61 -14.71 2.58
CA ILE A 34 3.47 -14.31 3.40
C ILE A 34 2.44 -13.61 2.53
N LYS A 35 1.16 -13.84 2.82
CA LYS A 35 0.04 -13.04 2.30
C LYS A 35 -1.05 -12.93 3.35
N GLY A 36 -1.87 -11.89 3.27
CA GLY A 36 -3.01 -11.74 4.15
C GLY A 36 -3.77 -10.45 3.96
N LEU A 37 -4.71 -10.23 4.87
CA LEU A 37 -5.55 -9.03 4.95
C LEU A 37 -5.31 -8.31 6.28
N ILE A 38 -5.41 -6.99 6.26
CA ILE A 38 -5.56 -6.16 7.46
C ILE A 38 -7.06 -5.92 7.64
N LEU A 39 -7.64 -6.63 8.60
CA LEU A 39 -9.06 -6.66 8.85
C LEU A 39 -9.45 -5.69 9.97
N ASP A 40 -10.58 -5.03 9.80
CA ASP A 40 -11.24 -4.30 10.87
C ASP A 40 -11.68 -5.31 11.94
N GLU A 41 -11.26 -5.07 13.19
CA GLU A 41 -11.55 -5.96 14.32
C GLU A 41 -13.05 -6.18 14.55
N GLU A 42 -13.87 -5.16 14.31
CA GLU A 42 -15.32 -5.22 14.55
C GLU A 42 -16.08 -5.78 13.36
N THR A 43 -15.76 -5.33 12.14
CA THR A 43 -16.55 -5.66 10.94
C THR A 43 -16.02 -6.87 10.17
N ASN A 44 -14.79 -7.29 10.46
CA ASN A 44 -14.06 -8.35 9.76
C ASN A 44 -13.90 -8.10 8.24
N ASN A 45 -14.08 -6.87 7.79
CA ASN A 45 -13.83 -6.44 6.43
C ASN A 45 -12.39 -5.92 6.29
N PRO A 46 -11.76 -6.03 5.10
CA PRO A 46 -10.47 -5.38 4.85
C PRO A 46 -10.56 -3.86 5.03
N ILE A 47 -9.57 -3.28 5.70
CA ILE A 47 -9.49 -1.82 5.88
C ILE A 47 -8.91 -1.19 4.60
N PRO A 48 -9.60 -0.27 3.93
CA PRO A 48 -9.04 0.44 2.78
C PRO A 48 -7.87 1.34 3.19
N LEU A 49 -6.75 1.23 2.47
CA LEU A 49 -5.48 1.91 2.76
C LEU A 49 -5.13 2.95 1.69
N PRO A 50 -4.18 3.87 1.98
CA PRO A 50 -3.54 4.68 0.96
C PRO A 50 -2.97 3.84 -0.19
N VAL A 51 -2.77 4.47 -1.35
CA VAL A 51 -2.11 3.84 -2.49
C VAL A 51 -0.63 3.60 -2.15
N GLN A 52 -0.08 2.51 -2.69
CA GLN A 52 1.33 2.17 -2.51
C GLN A 52 2.23 3.30 -3.01
N GLY A 53 3.26 3.65 -2.24
CA GLY A 53 4.17 4.76 -2.55
C GLY A 53 4.45 5.65 -1.35
N SER A 54 4.55 6.95 -1.57
CA SER A 54 4.93 7.92 -0.51
C SER A 54 3.94 8.00 0.65
N THR A 55 2.66 7.72 0.39
CA THR A 55 1.57 7.71 1.38
C THR A 55 1.23 6.30 1.87
N GLY A 56 1.87 5.27 1.28
CA GLY A 56 1.52 3.87 1.47
C GLY A 56 1.81 3.36 2.89
N VAL A 57 1.06 2.34 3.30
CA VAL A 57 1.26 1.63 4.57
C VAL A 57 2.31 0.54 4.40
N ILE A 58 3.31 0.53 5.28
CA ILE A 58 4.43 -0.41 5.24
C ILE A 58 4.18 -1.53 6.24
N VAL A 59 4.26 -2.77 5.75
CA VAL A 59 4.35 -3.99 6.56
C VAL A 59 5.80 -4.22 6.91
N LYS A 60 6.11 -4.24 8.21
CA LYS A 60 7.47 -4.47 8.72
C LYS A 60 7.53 -5.85 9.35
N MET A 61 8.41 -6.71 8.86
CA MET A 61 8.61 -8.05 9.41
C MET A 61 9.98 -8.15 10.06
N TYR A 62 10.01 -8.40 11.37
CA TYR A 62 11.22 -8.58 12.16
C TYR A 62 11.43 -10.07 12.42
N GLU A 63 12.53 -10.62 11.91
CA GLU A 63 12.91 -11.99 12.23
C GLU A 63 13.09 -12.16 13.73
N GLN A 64 12.52 -13.22 14.28
CA GLN A 64 12.63 -13.58 15.69
C GLN A 64 13.71 -14.64 15.85
N ASN A 65 14.39 -14.64 17.01
CA ASN A 65 15.43 -15.59 17.35
C ASN A 65 16.64 -15.60 16.39
N THR A 66 16.88 -14.48 15.68
CA THR A 66 18.06 -14.26 14.84
C THR A 66 18.81 -13.00 15.29
N ASN A 67 20.01 -12.78 14.75
CA ASN A 67 20.78 -11.55 14.96
C ASN A 67 20.39 -10.43 14.00
N ALA A 68 19.33 -10.60 13.20
CA ALA A 68 18.86 -9.59 12.26
C ALA A 68 18.34 -8.36 13.01
N LYS A 69 18.80 -7.18 12.60
CA LYS A 69 18.38 -5.90 13.18
C LYS A 69 17.47 -5.08 12.26
N GLN A 70 17.41 -5.46 11.00
CA GLN A 70 16.61 -4.80 9.98
C GLN A 70 15.34 -5.60 9.75
N SER A 71 14.23 -4.89 9.52
CA SER A 71 12.99 -5.51 9.08
C SER A 71 13.01 -5.76 7.57
N VAL A 72 12.25 -6.75 7.14
CA VAL A 72 11.81 -6.85 5.75
C VAL A 72 10.57 -5.97 5.59
N ASP A 73 10.72 -4.92 4.79
CA ASP A 73 9.69 -3.91 4.59
C ASP A 73 9.08 -4.04 3.19
N PHE A 74 7.75 -3.98 3.11
CA PHE A 74 7.01 -3.93 1.85
C PHE A 74 5.66 -3.25 2.04
N TYR A 75 5.04 -2.80 0.95
CA TYR A 75 3.78 -2.07 1.04
C TYR A 75 2.56 -3.00 1.08
N ALA A 76 1.62 -2.72 1.99
CA ALA A 76 0.25 -3.18 1.85
C ALA A 76 -0.42 -2.47 0.66
N LYS A 77 -1.39 -3.14 0.03
CA LYS A 77 -2.18 -2.62 -1.08
C LYS A 77 -3.34 -1.76 -0.54
N TYR A 78 -3.86 -0.88 -1.38
CA TYR A 78 -4.95 0.05 -1.00
C TYR A 78 -6.27 -0.66 -0.64
N ASP A 79 -6.42 -1.93 -0.98
CA ASP A 79 -7.58 -2.77 -0.65
C ASP A 79 -7.45 -3.48 0.71
N GLY A 80 -6.37 -3.22 1.45
CA GLY A 80 -6.09 -3.83 2.75
C GLY A 80 -5.36 -5.17 2.69
N SER A 81 -5.09 -5.70 1.49
CA SER A 81 -4.29 -6.91 1.32
C SER A 81 -2.80 -6.63 1.33
N TYR A 82 -1.99 -7.63 1.68
CA TYR A 82 -0.53 -7.55 1.62
C TYR A 82 0.07 -8.90 1.22
N GLU A 83 1.22 -8.86 0.55
CA GLU A 83 1.95 -10.08 0.19
C GLU A 83 3.44 -9.80 -0.03
N ASN A 84 4.28 -10.79 0.30
CA ASN A 84 5.68 -10.85 -0.07
C ASN A 84 6.08 -12.32 -0.28
N SER A 85 6.56 -12.66 -1.47
CA SER A 85 6.90 -14.04 -1.86
C SER A 85 8.40 -14.35 -1.78
N LYS A 86 9.21 -13.46 -1.19
CA LYS A 86 10.67 -13.59 -1.10
C LYS A 86 11.15 -13.27 0.31
N ILE A 87 10.76 -14.10 1.27
CA ILE A 87 11.21 -14.02 2.67
C ILE A 87 11.75 -15.38 3.14
N PHE A 88 12.57 -15.39 4.18
CA PHE A 88 13.12 -16.63 4.72
C PHE A 88 12.05 -17.40 5.52
N ASN A 89 12.20 -18.72 5.62
CA ASN A 89 11.36 -19.52 6.51
C ASN A 89 11.87 -19.39 7.94
N THR A 90 11.22 -18.54 8.72
CA THR A 90 11.51 -18.35 10.15
C THR A 90 10.29 -17.75 10.85
N GLU A 91 10.41 -17.54 12.16
CA GLU A 91 9.42 -16.80 12.93
C GLU A 91 9.64 -15.28 12.73
N TYR A 92 8.54 -14.56 12.52
CA TYR A 92 8.53 -13.11 12.36
C TYR A 92 7.57 -12.47 13.33
N LYS A 93 7.95 -11.32 13.90
CA LYS A 93 7.03 -10.31 14.41
C LYS A 93 6.66 -9.40 13.26
N VAL A 94 5.40 -9.37 12.88
CA VAL A 94 4.83 -8.48 11.87
C VAL A 94 4.26 -7.25 12.58
N VAL A 95 4.57 -6.05 12.09
CA VAL A 95 4.06 -4.77 12.61
C VAL A 95 3.62 -3.91 11.44
N VAL A 96 2.43 -3.33 11.54
CA VAL A 96 1.88 -2.42 10.53
C VAL A 96 1.32 -1.18 11.20
N ASP A 97 1.93 -0.02 10.91
CA ASP A 97 1.43 1.29 11.32
C ASP A 97 0.69 1.93 10.13
N GLY A 98 -0.61 2.16 10.31
CA GLY A 98 -1.49 2.73 9.31
C GLY A 98 -2.43 3.78 9.91
N PRO A 99 -3.56 4.07 9.25
CA PRO A 99 -4.60 4.93 9.80
C PRO A 99 -5.46 4.17 10.82
N PHE A 100 -4.80 3.61 11.84
CA PHE A 100 -5.39 2.78 12.89
C PHE A 100 -5.20 3.45 14.25
N VAL A 101 -6.06 3.13 15.21
CA VAL A 101 -5.97 3.64 16.60
C VAL A 101 -4.63 3.27 17.23
N GLU A 102 -4.18 2.03 17.00
CA GLU A 102 -2.86 1.53 17.37
C GLU A 102 -2.28 0.72 16.20
N PRO A 103 -0.95 0.63 16.05
CA PRO A 103 -0.34 -0.30 15.11
C PRO A 103 -0.83 -1.74 15.34
N CYS A 104 -1.12 -2.47 14.28
CA CYS A 104 -1.43 -3.90 14.43
C CYS A 104 -0.17 -4.73 14.36
N GLU A 105 -0.11 -5.77 15.19
CA GLU A 105 1.04 -6.65 15.27
C GLU A 105 0.64 -8.10 15.50
N GLY A 106 1.55 -9.01 15.17
CA GLY A 106 1.39 -10.42 15.47
C GLY A 106 2.63 -11.23 15.12
N THR A 107 2.71 -12.44 15.68
CA THR A 107 3.83 -13.36 15.44
C THR A 107 3.38 -14.50 14.55
N ILE A 108 4.18 -14.81 13.52
CA ILE A 108 3.90 -15.91 12.59
C ILE A 108 5.18 -16.65 12.23
N LYS A 109 5.09 -17.98 12.17
CA LYS A 109 6.14 -18.81 11.59
C LYS A 109 5.87 -19.01 10.11
N VAL A 110 6.75 -18.47 9.27
CA VAL A 110 6.72 -18.65 7.81
C VAL A 110 7.38 -19.97 7.46
N ASN A 111 6.67 -20.79 6.68
CA ASN A 111 7.18 -22.04 6.13
C ASN A 111 6.57 -22.28 4.74
N GLY A 112 7.28 -21.86 3.69
CA GLY A 112 6.71 -21.75 2.35
C GLY A 112 5.67 -20.63 2.28
N ALA A 113 4.69 -20.79 1.39
CA ALA A 113 3.58 -19.84 1.25
C ALA A 113 2.65 -19.90 2.48
N THR A 114 2.63 -18.84 3.26
CA THR A 114 1.93 -18.74 4.55
C THR A 114 0.85 -17.65 4.47
N SER A 115 -0.36 -17.93 4.95
CA SER A 115 -1.42 -16.94 5.10
C SER A 115 -1.47 -16.42 6.53
N PHE A 116 -1.57 -15.11 6.72
CA PHE A 116 -1.65 -14.50 8.04
C PHE A 116 -2.48 -13.21 7.98
N ASP A 117 -3.64 -13.18 8.63
CA ASP A 117 -4.44 -11.96 8.70
C ASP A 117 -4.10 -11.17 9.96
N LEU A 118 -4.04 -9.85 9.83
CA LEU A 118 -3.86 -8.91 10.94
C LEU A 118 -5.19 -8.25 11.26
N ARG A 119 -5.36 -7.81 12.51
CA ARG A 119 -6.55 -7.09 12.96
C ARG A 119 -6.17 -5.71 13.49
N ALA A 120 -6.94 -4.71 13.11
CA ALA A 120 -6.77 -3.33 13.56
C ALA A 120 -8.12 -2.64 13.72
N THR A 121 -8.15 -1.57 14.52
CA THR A 121 -9.30 -0.66 14.58
C THR A 121 -8.96 0.62 13.82
N PRO A 122 -9.61 0.97 12.69
CA PRO A 122 -9.39 2.24 12.00
C PRO A 122 -9.90 3.43 12.83
N PHE A 123 -9.50 4.67 12.55
CA PHE A 123 -10.09 5.83 13.23
C PHE A 123 -11.54 6.10 12.78
N SER A 124 -11.84 5.83 11.50
CA SER A 124 -13.20 5.92 10.97
C SER A 124 -13.47 4.91 9.86
N ARG A 125 -14.76 4.63 9.67
CA ARG A 125 -15.33 3.82 8.59
C ARG A 125 -16.09 4.73 7.64
N ILE A 126 -15.92 4.51 6.34
CA ILE A 126 -16.48 5.40 5.33
C ILE A 126 -17.35 4.58 4.38
N GLU A 127 -18.63 4.88 4.37
CA GLU A 127 -19.57 4.41 3.36
C GLU A 127 -19.68 5.45 2.27
N ALA A 128 -19.55 5.03 1.01
CA ALA A 128 -19.65 5.93 -0.13
C ALA A 128 -20.31 5.25 -1.32
N SER A 129 -21.07 6.02 -2.09
CA SER A 129 -21.61 5.63 -3.39
C SER A 129 -21.43 6.78 -4.36
N ALA A 130 -21.29 6.48 -5.66
CA ALA A 130 -21.09 7.49 -6.67
C ALA A 130 -21.95 7.23 -7.91
N ASN A 131 -22.46 8.31 -8.50
CA ASN A 131 -23.24 8.26 -9.73
C ASN A 131 -22.74 9.33 -10.69
N TYR A 132 -22.83 9.05 -11.98
CA TYR A 132 -22.60 10.01 -13.06
C TYR A 132 -23.93 10.37 -13.71
N SER A 133 -24.18 11.68 -13.85
CA SER A 133 -25.32 12.17 -14.62
C SER A 133 -24.98 13.51 -15.24
N GLU A 134 -25.32 13.69 -16.52
CA GLU A 134 -25.20 14.96 -17.24
C GLU A 134 -23.81 15.63 -17.18
N GLY A 135 -22.73 14.86 -17.09
CA GLY A 135 -21.37 15.42 -16.98
C GLY A 135 -20.87 15.67 -15.56
N ILE A 136 -21.69 15.36 -14.55
CA ILE A 136 -21.37 15.59 -13.15
C ILE A 136 -21.29 14.26 -12.43
N ILE A 137 -20.19 14.06 -11.70
CA ILE A 137 -20.07 12.98 -10.74
C ILE A 137 -20.54 13.47 -9.39
N THR A 138 -21.38 12.67 -8.75
CA THR A 138 -21.90 12.93 -7.41
C THR A 138 -21.52 11.77 -6.51
N ILE A 139 -20.76 12.04 -5.46
CA ILE A 139 -20.38 11.08 -4.42
C ILE A 139 -21.19 11.39 -3.17
N GLN A 140 -22.04 10.45 -2.76
CA GLN A 140 -22.70 10.50 -1.45
C GLN A 140 -21.87 9.71 -0.45
N TYR A 141 -21.67 10.26 0.75
CA TYR A 141 -20.80 9.64 1.73
C TYR A 141 -21.28 9.85 3.18
N GLU A 142 -20.84 8.93 4.04
CA GLU A 142 -20.98 9.02 5.49
C GLU A 142 -19.71 8.48 6.16
N VAL A 143 -19.12 9.29 7.03
CA VAL A 143 -17.94 8.98 7.84
C VAL A 143 -18.41 8.69 9.26
N LYS A 144 -18.14 7.48 9.73
CA LYS A 144 -18.47 7.01 11.08
C LYS A 144 -17.18 6.79 11.86
N PRO A 145 -16.79 7.70 12.77
CA PRO A 145 -15.68 7.44 13.67
C PRO A 145 -15.91 6.15 14.47
N THR A 146 -14.86 5.37 14.69
CA THR A 146 -14.95 4.11 15.45
C THR A 146 -15.06 4.32 16.96
N ASN A 147 -14.75 5.53 17.42
CA ASN A 147 -14.92 5.95 18.80
C ASN A 147 -15.57 7.33 18.84
N ASN A 148 -16.57 7.52 19.71
CA ASN A 148 -17.30 8.78 19.84
C ASN A 148 -16.43 9.97 20.31
N SER A 149 -15.24 9.71 20.85
CA SER A 149 -14.27 10.76 21.21
C SER A 149 -13.47 11.29 20.02
N PHE A 150 -13.53 10.64 18.87
CA PHE A 150 -12.82 11.07 17.67
C PHE A 150 -13.63 12.13 16.92
N THR A 151 -12.96 13.25 16.61
CA THR A 151 -13.49 14.32 15.78
C THR A 151 -12.94 14.18 14.37
N VAL A 152 -13.82 14.25 13.37
CA VAL A 152 -13.42 14.32 11.95
C VAL A 152 -12.89 15.73 11.67
N ASP A 153 -11.61 15.83 11.34
CA ASP A 153 -10.94 17.10 11.08
C ASP A 153 -11.33 17.65 9.70
N ASN A 154 -11.26 16.79 8.69
CA ASN A 154 -11.62 17.08 7.30
C ASN A 154 -12.10 15.79 6.60
N VAL A 155 -12.99 15.96 5.64
CA VAL A 155 -13.36 14.96 4.64
C VAL A 155 -12.92 15.44 3.27
N PHE A 156 -12.44 14.50 2.47
CA PHE A 156 -11.88 14.75 1.15
C PHE A 156 -12.59 13.89 0.12
N GLY A 157 -13.01 14.50 -0.98
CA GLY A 157 -13.41 13.79 -2.19
C GLY A 157 -12.32 13.88 -3.23
N TYR A 158 -12.03 12.77 -3.89
CA TYR A 158 -11.04 12.66 -4.94
C TYR A 158 -11.65 12.05 -6.20
N TRP A 159 -11.16 12.47 -7.36
CA TRP A 159 -11.32 11.69 -8.58
C TRP A 159 -10.01 11.59 -9.36
N ASN A 160 -9.86 10.51 -10.13
CA ASN A 160 -8.76 10.31 -11.07
C ASN A 160 -9.20 9.44 -12.26
N PHE A 161 -8.51 9.51 -13.39
CA PHE A 161 -8.68 8.58 -14.51
C PHE A 161 -7.98 7.24 -14.27
N ALA A 162 -7.02 7.18 -13.34
CA ALA A 162 -6.31 5.98 -12.93
C ALA A 162 -6.92 5.36 -11.66
N PRO A 163 -6.82 4.02 -11.47
CA PRO A 163 -7.48 3.32 -10.37
C PRO A 163 -6.88 3.62 -8.99
N GLY A 164 -5.61 4.03 -8.89
CA GLY A 164 -4.99 4.42 -7.63
C GLY A 164 -5.42 5.83 -7.23
N VAL A 165 -6.39 5.92 -6.31
CA VAL A 165 -6.92 7.19 -5.80
C VAL A 165 -6.69 7.30 -4.29
N ASP A 166 -5.99 8.34 -3.85
CA ASP A 166 -5.82 8.71 -2.44
C ASP A 166 -5.38 10.19 -2.32
N ASP A 167 -4.88 10.62 -1.15
CA ASP A 167 -4.39 11.98 -0.93
C ASP A 167 -2.97 12.26 -1.46
N GLY A 168 -2.33 11.29 -2.12
CA GLY A 168 -1.06 11.52 -2.80
C GLY A 168 -1.27 12.46 -3.99
N ALA A 169 -0.43 13.49 -4.13
CA ALA A 169 -0.60 14.52 -5.17
C ALA A 169 -0.63 13.97 -6.61
N ALA A 170 -0.04 12.80 -6.87
CA ALA A 170 -0.07 12.12 -8.16
C ALA A 170 -1.31 11.22 -8.37
N ASN A 171 -2.10 10.98 -7.32
CA ASN A 171 -3.18 10.00 -7.28
C ASN A 171 -4.58 10.63 -7.35
N TYR A 172 -4.68 11.95 -7.52
CA TYR A 172 -5.92 12.62 -7.87
C TYR A 172 -5.71 13.63 -9.00
N ALA A 173 -6.72 13.76 -9.85
CA ALA A 173 -6.83 14.87 -10.79
C ALA A 173 -7.41 16.12 -10.09
N LYS A 174 -8.34 15.91 -9.15
CA LYS A 174 -8.90 16.96 -8.31
C LYS A 174 -9.26 16.45 -6.93
N LYS A 175 -9.13 17.34 -5.96
CA LYS A 175 -9.51 17.17 -4.56
C LYS A 175 -10.52 18.24 -4.17
N VAL A 176 -11.54 17.87 -3.41
CA VAL A 176 -12.46 18.78 -2.71
C VAL A 176 -12.39 18.45 -1.22
N THR A 177 -12.39 19.49 -0.38
CA THR A 177 -12.34 19.36 1.08
C THR A 177 -13.61 19.93 1.71
N THR A 178 -14.14 19.25 2.70
CA THR A 178 -15.25 19.70 3.56
C THR A 178 -15.02 19.26 5.00
N LYS A 179 -15.82 19.78 5.93
CA LYS A 179 -15.82 19.37 7.35
C LYS A 179 -17.01 18.49 7.72
N ASP A 180 -18.00 18.38 6.85
CA ASP A 180 -19.19 17.58 7.13
C ASP A 180 -18.83 16.10 7.11
N SER A 181 -19.19 15.36 8.16
CA SER A 181 -18.98 13.91 8.23
C SER A 181 -19.98 13.13 7.38
N LYS A 182 -21.01 13.77 6.85
CA LYS A 182 -22.02 13.18 5.98
C LYS A 182 -22.49 14.21 4.97
N GLY A 183 -22.60 13.80 3.71
CA GLY A 183 -23.11 14.68 2.67
C GLY A 183 -22.78 14.22 1.27
N GLN A 184 -22.58 15.19 0.40
CA GLN A 184 -22.32 14.98 -1.01
C GLN A 184 -21.14 15.84 -1.48
N ILE A 185 -20.29 15.26 -2.33
CA ILE A 185 -19.27 15.98 -3.10
C ILE A 185 -19.54 15.76 -4.58
N SER A 186 -19.46 16.84 -5.36
CA SER A 186 -19.69 16.79 -6.80
C SER A 186 -18.49 17.29 -7.60
N PHE A 187 -18.25 16.65 -8.75
CA PHE A 187 -17.25 17.06 -9.74
C PHE A 187 -17.91 17.27 -11.10
N ASP A 188 -17.90 18.52 -11.57
CA ASP A 188 -18.31 18.86 -12.94
C ASP A 188 -17.17 18.53 -13.90
N LEU A 189 -17.23 17.35 -14.53
CA LEU A 189 -16.21 16.87 -15.45
C LEU A 189 -16.21 17.66 -16.76
N LYS A 190 -17.38 18.13 -17.22
CA LYS A 190 -17.50 18.90 -18.47
C LYS A 190 -16.71 20.19 -18.42
N ASN A 191 -16.61 20.81 -17.25
CA ASN A 191 -15.85 22.04 -17.05
C ASN A 191 -14.46 21.83 -16.46
N ASP A 192 -14.05 20.59 -16.21
CA ASP A 192 -12.76 20.27 -15.60
C ASP A 192 -11.63 20.15 -16.64
N ASN A 193 -10.56 20.93 -16.46
CA ASN A 193 -9.41 20.92 -17.37
C ASN A 193 -8.60 19.63 -17.29
N ALA A 194 -8.50 19.00 -16.12
CA ALA A 194 -7.80 17.73 -15.97
C ALA A 194 -8.57 16.62 -16.68
N PHE A 195 -9.91 16.67 -16.66
CA PHE A 195 -10.75 15.77 -17.45
C PHE A 195 -10.49 15.95 -18.95
N LYS A 196 -10.66 17.17 -19.47
CA LYS A 196 -10.47 17.48 -20.90
C LYS A 196 -9.08 17.09 -21.41
N SER A 197 -8.03 17.40 -20.65
CA SER A 197 -6.65 17.09 -21.04
C SER A 197 -6.30 15.60 -20.98
N ASN A 198 -7.12 14.77 -20.34
CA ASN A 198 -6.88 13.33 -20.20
C ASN A 198 -8.03 12.47 -20.78
N GLU A 199 -8.92 13.05 -21.58
CA GLU A 199 -10.07 12.34 -22.17
C GLU A 199 -9.65 11.06 -22.93
N TYR A 200 -8.56 11.12 -23.67
CA TYR A 200 -8.00 9.95 -24.38
C TYR A 200 -7.62 8.79 -23.43
N LYS A 201 -7.14 9.08 -22.22
CA LYS A 201 -6.82 8.05 -21.21
C LYS A 201 -8.09 7.43 -20.66
N ILE A 202 -9.12 8.24 -20.45
CA ILE A 202 -10.43 7.81 -19.95
C ILE A 202 -11.10 6.89 -20.97
N ILE A 203 -11.07 7.25 -22.25
CA ILE A 203 -11.52 6.40 -23.36
C ILE A 203 -10.76 5.08 -23.38
N SER A 204 -9.42 5.13 -23.27
CA SER A 204 -8.58 3.93 -23.23
C SER A 204 -8.86 3.02 -22.03
N ASN A 205 -9.43 3.55 -20.95
CA ASN A 205 -9.82 2.80 -19.75
C ASN A 205 -11.32 2.39 -19.78
N GLY A 206 -11.95 2.38 -20.95
CA GLY A 206 -13.33 1.96 -21.12
C GLY A 206 -14.35 3.00 -20.61
N ASN A 207 -14.04 4.29 -20.76
CA ASN A 207 -14.87 5.40 -20.28
C ASN A 207 -15.14 5.37 -18.78
N LYS A 208 -14.11 5.04 -17.99
CA LYS A 208 -14.20 5.00 -16.53
C LYS A 208 -13.30 6.01 -15.88
N ILE A 209 -13.78 6.53 -14.77
CA ILE A 209 -12.96 7.23 -13.78
C ILE A 209 -13.13 6.57 -12.43
N TYR A 210 -12.29 6.94 -11.48
CA TYR A 210 -12.28 6.38 -10.14
C TYR A 210 -12.43 7.51 -9.15
N VAL A 211 -13.27 7.28 -8.15
CA VAL A 211 -13.49 8.23 -7.06
C VAL A 211 -13.28 7.57 -5.72
N ARG A 212 -12.92 8.39 -4.73
CA ARG A 212 -12.70 7.91 -3.36
C ARG A 212 -12.99 9.02 -2.36
N ILE A 213 -13.42 8.63 -1.17
CA ILE A 213 -13.54 9.53 -0.02
C ILE A 213 -12.42 9.21 0.97
N GLY A 214 -11.81 10.24 1.54
CA GLY A 214 -10.89 10.12 2.68
C GLY A 214 -11.37 10.97 3.85
N ALA A 215 -11.12 10.55 5.08
CA ALA A 215 -11.44 11.30 6.29
C ALA A 215 -10.22 11.38 7.20
N ALA A 216 -9.84 12.60 7.57
CA ALA A 216 -8.74 12.89 8.48
C ALA A 216 -9.22 12.90 9.94
N ILE A 217 -8.54 12.13 10.79
CA ILE A 217 -8.69 12.15 12.24
C ILE A 217 -7.28 12.06 12.83
N LYS A 218 -6.90 12.99 13.71
CA LYS A 218 -5.57 13.00 14.37
C LYS A 218 -4.40 12.96 13.37
N GLY A 219 -4.56 13.61 12.22
CA GLY A 219 -3.54 13.66 11.17
C GLY A 219 -3.36 12.38 10.35
N LYS A 220 -4.18 11.34 10.57
CA LYS A 220 -4.20 10.11 9.76
C LYS A 220 -5.48 10.10 8.90
N ILE A 221 -5.42 9.53 7.69
CA ILE A 221 -6.54 9.51 6.75
C ILE A 221 -7.02 8.07 6.56
N ASN A 222 -8.27 7.78 6.95
CA ASN A 222 -8.98 6.57 6.53
C ASN A 222 -9.68 6.81 5.19
N TYR A 223 -9.91 5.75 4.43
CA TYR A 223 -10.49 5.85 3.10
C TYR A 223 -11.72 4.94 2.93
N SER A 224 -12.61 5.32 2.03
CA SER A 224 -13.57 4.39 1.43
C SER A 224 -12.86 3.40 0.52
N THR A 225 -13.58 2.38 0.06
CA THR A 225 -13.17 1.66 -1.15
C THR A 225 -13.17 2.59 -2.36
N ILE A 226 -12.39 2.25 -3.38
CA ILE A 226 -12.35 3.00 -4.64
C ILE A 226 -13.58 2.61 -5.46
N ILE A 227 -14.31 3.60 -5.95
CA ILE A 227 -15.51 3.39 -6.77
C ILE A 227 -15.14 3.71 -8.21
N ALA A 228 -15.20 2.71 -9.08
CA ALA A 228 -15.13 2.93 -10.52
C ALA A 228 -16.50 3.44 -11.00
N VAL A 229 -16.51 4.60 -11.64
CA VAL A 229 -17.73 5.20 -12.19
C VAL A 229 -17.66 5.15 -13.71
N GLN A 230 -18.70 4.56 -14.30
CA GLN A 230 -18.90 4.57 -15.74
C GLN A 230 -19.44 5.95 -16.16
N LEU A 231 -18.80 6.56 -17.14
CA LEU A 231 -19.25 7.78 -17.80
C LEU A 231 -20.13 7.45 -19.01
#